data_AF-A0A378IJW0-F1
#
_entry.id   AF-A0A378IJW0-F1
#
_cell.length_a   1.000
_cell.length_b   1.000
_cell.length_c   1.000
_cell.angle_alpha   90.00
_cell.angle_beta   90.00
_cell.angle_gamma   90.00
#
_symmetry.space_group_name_H-M   'P 1'
#
loop_
_entity.id
_entity.type
_entity.pdbx_description
1 polymer ?
#
loop_
_entity_poly.entity_id
_entity_poly.type
_entity_poly.pdbx_seq_one_letter_code
_entity_poly.pdbx_strand_id
1 'polypeptide(L)'
;MSLLVTLPYAFRYNNGTITRSGIGDLAIDLEYAFYNFENSKYSDQATIIFSPTFPISNLDAISKKNNPRQRVSGFSRKNSPASFSVNSYFIGATYSRMFIDWYGFLAPGALLIEKHDLIQEGKQYYYNLGIGRDIKSKEKKYIFAGLLELNGQYSAKTTLASNTVPNTGGNIIYVTPSLWFSTPKVVVQVGISLPINQYWYGNQSHISYYTASIITWTIH
;
A
#
# COMPACT_ATOMS: atom_id res chain seq x y z
N MET A 1 -6.10 -13.83 -15.09
CA MET A 1 -5.64 -14.06 -13.70
C MET A 1 -4.16 -13.73 -13.68
N SER A 2 -3.74 -12.89 -12.73
CA SER A 2 -2.34 -12.52 -12.50
C SER A 2 -1.92 -12.97 -11.10
N LEU A 3 -0.65 -13.36 -11.00
CA LEU A 3 0.01 -13.75 -9.75
C LEU A 3 1.23 -12.85 -9.60
N LEU A 4 1.33 -12.16 -8.47
CA LEU A 4 2.50 -11.39 -8.09
C LEU A 4 3.01 -11.89 -6.74
N VAL A 5 4.32 -12.14 -6.66
CA VAL A 5 4.99 -12.52 -5.41
C VAL A 5 5.88 -11.36 -5.00
N THR A 6 5.66 -10.82 -3.81
CA THR A 6 6.41 -9.67 -3.28
C THR A 6 7.23 -10.10 -2.07
N LEU A 7 8.54 -9.86 -2.14
CA LEU A 7 9.46 -10.06 -1.02
C LEU A 7 10.25 -8.77 -0.77
N PRO A 8 9.94 -8.00 0.28
CA PRO A 8 10.66 -6.78 0.60
C PRO A 8 12.06 -7.12 1.12
N TYR A 9 13.07 -6.35 0.69
CA TYR A 9 14.42 -6.43 1.24
C TYR A 9 14.86 -5.06 1.76
N ALA A 10 15.26 -5.02 3.02
CA ALA A 10 15.88 -3.85 3.64
C ALA A 10 17.40 -3.95 3.44
N PHE A 11 17.96 -3.15 2.52
CA PHE A 11 19.42 -3.05 2.34
C PHE A 11 20.11 -2.44 3.56
N ARG A 12 19.47 -1.43 4.16
CA ARG A 12 19.98 -0.72 5.33
C ARG A 12 18.83 -0.23 6.20
N TYR A 13 18.74 -0.78 7.39
CA TYR A 13 17.80 -0.40 8.44
C TYR A 13 18.59 0.09 9.64
N ASN A 14 18.41 1.36 10.00
CA ASN A 14 19.03 1.96 11.17
C ASN A 14 18.02 1.92 12.32
N ASN A 15 18.31 1.16 13.37
CA ASN A 15 17.57 1.20 14.63
C ASN A 15 18.50 1.72 15.73
N GLY A 16 18.50 3.04 15.92
CA GLY A 16 19.47 3.72 16.79
C GLY A 16 20.88 3.63 16.24
N THR A 17 21.82 3.07 17.01
CA THR A 17 23.25 2.97 16.67
C THR A 17 23.60 1.78 15.77
N ILE A 18 22.65 0.89 15.49
CA ILE A 18 22.91 -0.36 14.76
C ILE A 18 22.28 -0.31 13.38
N THR A 19 23.11 -0.48 12.35
CA THR A 19 22.71 -0.66 10.96
C THR A 19 22.56 -2.16 10.66
N ARG A 20 21.43 -2.61 10.10
CA ARG A 20 21.20 -4.01 9.70
C ARG A 20 20.51 -4.13 8.35
N SER A 21 20.61 -5.29 7.73
CA SER A 21 19.82 -5.68 6.55
C SER A 21 18.95 -6.90 6.88
N GLY A 22 17.90 -7.11 6.09
CA GLY A 22 17.02 -8.26 6.27
C GLY A 22 15.83 -8.28 5.32
N ILE A 23 15.05 -9.33 5.43
CA ILE A 23 13.91 -9.63 4.56
C ILE A 23 12.61 -9.30 5.32
N GLY A 24 11.66 -8.68 4.63
CA GLY A 24 10.32 -8.41 5.13
C GLY A 24 9.38 -9.60 4.99
N ASP A 25 8.08 -9.38 5.15
CA ASP A 25 7.08 -10.42 5.01
C ASP A 25 6.81 -10.76 3.54
N LEU A 26 6.51 -12.04 3.27
CA LEU A 26 6.18 -12.52 1.94
C LEU A 26 4.70 -12.24 1.66
N ALA A 27 4.41 -11.51 0.59
CA ALA A 27 3.05 -11.32 0.12
C ALA A 27 2.83 -12.03 -1.23
N ILE A 28 1.68 -12.67 -1.36
CA ILE A 28 1.24 -13.31 -2.61
C ILE A 28 -0.03 -12.59 -3.06
N ASP A 29 0.03 -11.83 -4.14
CA ASP A 29 -1.12 -11.13 -4.69
C ASP A 29 -1.75 -11.99 -5.81
N LEU A 30 -3.01 -12.35 -5.62
CA LEU A 30 -3.84 -13.04 -6.61
C LEU A 30 -4.88 -12.07 -7.13
N GLU A 31 -4.78 -11.70 -8.40
CA GLU A 31 -5.71 -10.76 -9.02
C GLU A 31 -6.47 -11.39 -10.19
N TYR A 32 -7.78 -11.14 -10.21
CA TYR A 32 -8.67 -11.62 -11.25
C TYR A 32 -9.50 -10.46 -11.82
N ALA A 33 -9.24 -10.14 -13.10
CA ALA A 33 -10.07 -9.23 -13.87
C ALA A 33 -11.35 -9.96 -14.33
N PHE A 34 -12.45 -9.75 -13.62
CA PHE A 34 -13.74 -10.37 -13.91
C PHE A 34 -14.55 -9.59 -14.94
N TYR A 35 -14.22 -8.31 -15.14
CA TYR A 35 -14.85 -7.46 -16.14
C TYR A 35 -13.78 -6.74 -16.95
N ASN A 36 -13.90 -6.84 -18.27
CA ASN A 36 -13.10 -6.07 -19.20
C ASN A 36 -13.99 -5.70 -20.39
N PHE A 37 -14.04 -4.42 -20.71
CA PHE A 37 -14.77 -3.90 -21.84
C PHE A 37 -13.93 -2.84 -22.53
N GLU A 38 -13.81 -2.92 -23.85
CA GLU A 38 -12.98 -2.02 -24.62
C GLU A 38 -13.74 -1.54 -25.86
N ASN A 39 -13.65 -0.25 -26.14
CA ASN A 39 -14.10 0.34 -27.39
C ASN A 39 -13.13 1.45 -27.84
N SER A 40 -13.44 2.09 -28.97
CA SER A 40 -12.59 3.14 -29.55
C SER A 40 -12.47 4.42 -28.71
N LYS A 41 -13.30 4.59 -27.67
CA LYS A 41 -13.36 5.80 -26.82
C LYS A 41 -12.84 5.57 -25.41
N TYR A 42 -13.07 4.39 -24.86
CA TYR A 42 -12.71 4.04 -23.49
C TYR A 42 -12.49 2.53 -23.31
N SER A 43 -11.70 2.20 -22.30
CA SER A 43 -11.51 0.85 -21.77
C SER A 43 -11.90 0.84 -20.30
N ASP A 44 -12.77 -0.09 -19.92
CA ASP A 44 -13.18 -0.33 -18.54
C ASP A 44 -12.64 -1.67 -18.07
N GLN A 45 -12.14 -1.70 -16.84
CA GLN A 45 -11.68 -2.93 -16.21
C GLN A 45 -12.10 -2.96 -14.75
N ALA A 46 -12.66 -4.10 -14.32
CA ALA A 46 -12.90 -4.38 -12.92
C ALA A 46 -12.17 -5.64 -12.48
N THR A 47 -11.48 -5.54 -11.34
CA THR A 47 -10.66 -6.61 -10.77
C THR A 47 -11.02 -6.86 -9.32
N ILE A 48 -10.78 -8.08 -8.88
CA ILE A 48 -10.75 -8.45 -7.46
C ILE A 48 -9.37 -8.99 -7.14
N ILE A 49 -8.84 -8.63 -5.97
CA ILE A 49 -7.54 -9.06 -5.49
C ILE A 49 -7.69 -9.70 -4.11
N PHE A 50 -6.98 -10.82 -3.93
CA PHE A 50 -6.76 -11.44 -2.63
C PHE A 50 -5.26 -11.54 -2.39
N SER A 51 -4.79 -11.04 -1.25
CA SER A 51 -3.37 -10.97 -0.94
C SER A 51 -3.09 -11.41 0.49
N PRO A 52 -2.80 -12.71 0.71
CA PRO A 52 -2.22 -13.18 1.96
C PRO A 52 -0.76 -12.72 2.09
N THR A 53 -0.42 -12.29 3.30
CA THR A 53 0.95 -11.93 3.71
C THR A 53 1.36 -12.85 4.86
N PHE A 54 2.54 -13.46 4.74
CA PHE A 54 3.08 -14.42 5.69
C PHE A 54 4.27 -13.83 6.45
N PRO A 55 4.33 -14.00 7.79
CA PRO A 55 5.34 -13.41 8.65
C PRO A 55 6.65 -14.20 8.60
N ILE A 56 7.32 -14.17 7.46
CA ILE A 56 8.64 -14.81 7.27
C ILE A 56 9.79 -13.86 7.57
N SER A 57 9.50 -12.62 8.00
CA SER A 57 10.53 -11.63 8.25
C SER A 57 11.53 -12.09 9.31
N ASN A 58 12.81 -12.02 8.95
CA ASN A 58 13.90 -12.26 9.90
C ASN A 58 14.26 -10.99 10.70
N LEU A 59 13.75 -9.82 10.32
CA LEU A 59 14.05 -8.53 10.97
C LEU A 59 13.46 -8.45 12.38
N ASP A 60 12.28 -9.03 12.60
CA ASP A 60 11.64 -9.06 13.93
C ASP A 60 12.42 -9.94 14.91
N ALA A 61 12.81 -11.15 14.50
CA ALA A 61 13.64 -12.04 15.30
C ALA A 61 15.03 -11.45 15.62
N ILE A 62 15.64 -10.77 14.65
CA ILE A 62 16.95 -10.12 14.78
C ILE A 62 16.89 -8.92 15.73
N SER A 63 15.80 -8.16 15.72
CA SER A 63 15.66 -6.98 16.58
C SER A 63 15.24 -7.32 18.02
N LYS A 64 14.28 -8.24 18.21
CA LYS A 64 13.89 -8.72 19.54
C LYS A 64 15.08 -9.29 20.34
N LYS A 65 16.07 -9.88 19.65
CA LYS A 65 17.31 -10.39 20.26
C LYS A 65 18.19 -9.30 20.90
N ASN A 66 18.09 -8.05 20.46
CA ASN A 66 18.97 -6.97 20.92
C ASN A 66 18.24 -5.91 21.75
N ASN A 67 16.94 -5.71 21.51
CA ASN A 67 16.06 -4.89 22.32
C ASN A 67 14.69 -5.58 22.46
N PRO A 68 14.46 -6.41 23.49
CA PRO A 68 13.22 -7.20 23.62
C PRO A 68 11.96 -6.35 23.82
N ARG A 69 12.11 -5.04 24.05
CA ARG A 69 11.00 -4.08 24.23
C ARG A 69 10.72 -3.21 22.99
N GLN A 70 11.54 -3.28 21.94
CA GLN A 70 11.33 -2.50 20.72
C GLN A 70 10.61 -3.35 19.66
N ARG A 71 9.40 -2.91 19.28
CA ARG A 71 8.77 -3.37 18.05
C ARG A 71 9.52 -2.80 16.85
N VAL A 72 9.93 -3.64 15.92
CA VAL A 72 10.38 -3.20 14.60
C VAL A 72 9.15 -3.07 13.73
N SER A 73 8.78 -1.84 13.41
CA SER A 73 7.98 -1.58 12.22
C SER A 73 8.90 -1.77 11.01
N GLY A 74 8.98 -2.98 10.46
CA GLY A 74 9.79 -3.33 9.28
C GLY A 74 9.05 -3.14 7.95
N PHE A 75 9.47 -2.19 7.11
CA PHE A 75 9.09 -2.04 5.68
C PHE A 75 7.74 -2.64 5.24
N SER A 76 6.67 -1.85 5.19
CA SER A 76 5.43 -2.26 4.51
C SER A 76 5.02 -1.25 3.45
N ARG A 77 4.19 -1.76 2.53
CA ARG A 77 3.47 -1.01 1.50
C ARG A 77 2.95 0.29 2.08
N LYS A 78 2.99 1.34 1.24
CA LYS A 78 2.42 2.66 1.51
C LYS A 78 1.09 2.49 2.29
N ASN A 79 1.12 2.90 3.56
CA ASN A 79 0.04 2.92 4.55
C ASN A 79 -0.25 1.67 5.43
N SER A 80 0.50 0.57 5.36
CA SER A 80 0.37 -0.53 6.33
C SER A 80 1.51 -0.57 7.37
N PRO A 81 1.25 -0.96 8.63
CA PRO A 81 2.30 -1.35 9.58
C PRO A 81 3.11 -2.53 9.03
N ALA A 82 4.26 -2.14 8.52
CA ALA A 82 5.58 -2.73 8.54
C ALA A 82 5.77 -4.11 9.24
N SER A 83 5.07 -5.17 8.84
CA SER A 83 5.07 -6.49 9.49
C SER A 83 4.33 -6.51 10.83
N PHE A 84 3.29 -7.32 10.89
CA PHE A 84 2.53 -7.59 12.10
C PHE A 84 3.08 -8.81 12.87
N SER A 85 4.12 -9.47 12.34
CA SER A 85 4.61 -10.78 12.82
C SER A 85 3.52 -11.86 12.87
N VAL A 86 2.44 -11.65 12.11
CA VAL A 86 1.29 -12.57 11.94
C VAL A 86 0.86 -12.59 10.50
N ASN A 87 0.07 -13.61 10.14
CA ASN A 87 -0.57 -13.61 8.85
C ASN A 87 -1.57 -12.45 8.77
N SER A 88 -1.62 -11.83 7.59
CA SER A 88 -2.66 -10.87 7.26
C SER A 88 -3.23 -11.16 5.89
N TYR A 89 -4.52 -10.89 5.73
CA TYR A 89 -5.27 -11.16 4.51
C TYR A 89 -5.86 -9.86 3.99
N PHE A 90 -5.42 -9.42 2.82
CA PHE A 90 -6.02 -8.31 2.12
C PHE A 90 -7.01 -8.82 1.08
N ILE A 91 -8.17 -8.17 1.01
CA ILE A 91 -9.14 -8.33 -0.06
C ILE A 91 -9.48 -6.95 -0.60
N GLY A 92 -9.47 -6.80 -1.91
CA GLY A 92 -9.76 -5.52 -2.56
C GLY A 92 -10.46 -5.72 -3.89
N ALA A 93 -11.06 -4.65 -4.37
CA ALA A 93 -11.58 -4.58 -5.73
C ALA A 93 -11.10 -3.28 -6.36
N THR A 94 -10.94 -3.29 -7.67
CA THR A 94 -10.60 -2.10 -8.44
C THR A 94 -11.59 -1.98 -9.58
N TYR A 95 -12.09 -0.77 -9.82
CA TYR A 95 -12.73 -0.40 -11.07
C TYR A 95 -11.94 0.75 -11.67
N SER A 96 -11.59 0.63 -12.95
CA SER A 96 -10.89 1.66 -13.69
C SER A 96 -11.55 1.91 -15.04
N ARG A 97 -11.48 3.17 -15.46
CA ARG A 97 -11.92 3.63 -16.78
C ARG A 97 -10.81 4.46 -17.39
N MET A 98 -10.36 4.07 -18.57
CA MET A 98 -9.32 4.74 -19.33
C MET A 98 -9.91 5.27 -20.63
N PHE A 99 -10.03 6.59 -20.74
CA PHE A 99 -10.27 7.31 -21.98
C PHE A 99 -8.95 7.60 -22.70
N ILE A 100 -9.02 8.23 -23.87
CA ILE A 100 -7.83 8.65 -24.63
C ILE A 100 -6.93 9.60 -23.81
N ASP A 101 -7.53 10.59 -23.13
CA ASP A 101 -6.78 11.60 -22.39
C ASP A 101 -6.92 11.51 -20.86
N TRP A 102 -7.87 10.71 -20.37
CA TRP A 102 -8.26 10.69 -18.97
C TRP A 102 -8.26 9.28 -18.43
N TYR A 103 -7.79 9.12 -17.21
CA TYR A 103 -7.81 7.87 -16.48
C TYR A 103 -8.52 8.10 -15.14
N GLY A 104 -9.41 7.19 -14.75
CA GLY A 104 -10.07 7.24 -13.45
C GLY A 104 -10.10 5.87 -12.82
N PHE A 105 -9.93 5.80 -11.50
CA PHE A 105 -10.04 4.55 -10.77
C PHE A 105 -10.69 4.73 -9.39
N LEU A 106 -11.25 3.64 -8.91
CA LEU A 106 -11.78 3.45 -7.56
C LEU A 106 -11.30 2.08 -7.06
N ALA A 107 -10.72 2.04 -5.87
CA ALA A 107 -10.14 0.83 -5.28
C ALA A 107 -10.42 0.75 -3.77
N PRO A 108 -11.57 0.19 -3.35
CA PRO A 108 -11.80 -0.18 -1.96
C PRO A 108 -11.07 -1.47 -1.59
N GLY A 109 -10.70 -1.59 -0.32
CA GLY A 109 -10.12 -2.83 0.21
C GLY A 109 -10.24 -2.96 1.71
N ALA A 110 -9.98 -4.16 2.22
CA ALA A 110 -9.96 -4.47 3.64
C ALA A 110 -8.77 -5.37 3.95
N LEU A 111 -8.08 -5.06 5.05
CA LEU A 111 -7.00 -5.86 5.59
C LEU A 111 -7.41 -6.45 6.93
N LEU A 112 -7.41 -7.78 6.99
CA LEU A 112 -7.64 -8.55 8.20
C LEU A 112 -6.29 -9.02 8.72
N ILE A 113 -6.02 -8.75 10.00
CA ILE A 113 -4.78 -9.12 10.66
C ILE A 113 -5.11 -10.17 11.71
N GLU A 114 -4.41 -11.31 11.69
CA GLU A 114 -4.63 -12.37 12.68
C GLU A 114 -4.20 -11.92 14.08
N LYS A 115 -4.73 -12.61 15.09
CA LYS A 115 -4.35 -12.39 16.48
C LYS A 115 -3.03 -13.08 16.77
N HIS A 116 -2.10 -12.38 17.41
CA HIS A 116 -0.88 -12.96 18.00
C HIS A 116 -0.96 -12.91 19.52
N ASP A 117 -0.88 -14.06 20.18
CA ASP A 117 -0.96 -14.16 21.65
C ASP A 117 -2.18 -13.42 22.22
N LEU A 118 -1.94 -12.28 22.86
CA LEU A 118 -2.97 -11.42 23.46
C LEU A 118 -3.33 -10.23 22.58
N ILE A 119 -2.58 -9.94 21.53
CA ILE A 119 -2.73 -8.73 20.71
C ILE A 119 -3.45 -9.06 19.41
N GLN A 120 -4.49 -8.31 19.11
CA GLN A 120 -5.15 -8.30 17.81
C GLN A 120 -5.23 -6.89 17.30
N GLU A 121 -4.49 -6.62 16.23
CA GLU A 121 -4.48 -5.31 15.57
C GLU A 121 -5.83 -5.04 14.91
N GLY A 122 -6.21 -3.76 14.88
CA GLY A 122 -7.47 -3.36 14.30
C GLY A 122 -7.52 -3.64 12.80
N LYS A 123 -8.65 -4.16 12.33
CA LYS A 123 -8.94 -4.30 10.88
C LYS A 123 -8.80 -2.95 10.20
N GLN A 124 -8.26 -2.95 8.99
CA GLN A 124 -8.06 -1.74 8.20
C GLN A 124 -8.93 -1.76 6.96
N TYR A 125 -9.45 -0.60 6.58
CA TYR A 125 -10.29 -0.40 5.42
C TYR A 125 -9.71 0.71 4.58
N TYR A 126 -9.52 0.43 3.31
CA TYR A 126 -8.92 1.31 2.32
C TYR A 126 -10.01 1.78 1.37
N TYR A 127 -9.99 3.07 1.04
CA TYR A 127 -10.88 3.66 0.07
C TYR A 127 -10.07 4.64 -0.77
N ASN A 128 -9.54 4.11 -1.87
CA ASN A 128 -8.70 4.86 -2.78
C ASN A 128 -9.49 5.21 -4.03
N LEU A 129 -9.30 6.40 -4.55
CA LEU A 129 -9.76 6.78 -5.88
C LEU A 129 -8.79 7.78 -6.48
N GLY A 130 -8.76 7.87 -7.79
CA GLY A 130 -7.90 8.82 -8.45
C GLY A 130 -8.37 9.16 -9.85
N ILE A 131 -7.87 10.30 -10.31
CA ILE A 131 -8.05 10.78 -11.66
C ILE A 131 -6.69 11.19 -12.22
N GLY A 132 -6.44 10.83 -13.46
CA GLY A 132 -5.25 11.15 -14.21
C GLY A 132 -5.61 11.78 -15.54
N ARG A 133 -4.70 12.62 -16.04
CA ARG A 133 -4.79 13.19 -17.37
C ARG A 133 -3.45 13.09 -18.08
N ASP A 134 -3.50 12.65 -19.33
CA ASP A 134 -2.36 12.69 -20.22
C ASP A 134 -2.00 14.15 -20.52
N ILE A 135 -0.76 14.52 -20.20
CA ILE A 135 -0.18 15.83 -20.49
C ILE A 135 0.48 15.78 -21.87
N LYS A 136 1.21 14.68 -22.14
CA LYS A 136 1.87 14.46 -23.41
C LYS A 136 2.05 12.96 -23.64
N SER A 137 1.51 12.47 -24.75
CA SER A 137 1.70 11.08 -25.16
C SER A 137 2.17 11.02 -26.61
N LYS A 138 2.94 9.97 -26.92
CA LYS A 138 3.29 9.61 -28.29
C LYS A 138 3.15 8.10 -28.41
N GLU A 139 2.30 7.69 -29.34
CA GLU A 139 1.96 6.29 -29.57
C GLU A 139 3.24 5.43 -29.66
N LYS A 140 3.24 4.31 -28.93
CA LYS A 140 4.36 3.33 -28.86
C LYS A 140 5.70 3.90 -28.38
N LYS A 141 5.74 5.11 -27.82
CA LYS A 141 6.99 5.73 -27.31
C LYS A 141 6.90 6.07 -25.84
N TYR A 142 5.99 6.97 -25.48
CA TYR A 142 5.85 7.37 -24.08
C TYR A 142 4.48 7.96 -23.78
N ILE A 143 4.11 7.89 -22.51
CA ILE A 143 2.97 8.61 -21.94
C ILE A 143 3.51 9.39 -20.74
N PHE A 144 3.20 10.67 -20.68
CA PHE A 144 3.45 11.53 -19.55
C PHE A 144 2.12 12.08 -19.06
N ALA A 145 1.75 11.74 -17.83
CA ALA A 145 0.46 12.04 -17.24
C ALA A 145 0.63 12.65 -15.85
N GLY A 146 -0.31 13.52 -15.47
CA GLY A 146 -0.49 13.97 -14.09
C GLY A 146 -1.61 13.17 -13.45
N LEU A 147 -1.43 12.72 -12.22
CA LEU A 147 -2.44 12.02 -11.43
C LEU A 147 -2.70 12.75 -10.13
N LEU A 148 -3.95 12.71 -9.69
CA LEU A 148 -4.39 13.16 -8.38
C LEU A 148 -5.20 12.05 -7.72
N GLU A 149 -4.73 11.59 -6.57
CA GLU A 149 -5.31 10.45 -5.87
C GLU A 149 -5.79 10.86 -4.47
N LEU A 150 -7.01 10.46 -4.11
CA LEU A 150 -7.50 10.49 -2.74
C LEU A 150 -7.33 9.10 -2.14
N ASN A 151 -6.50 9.00 -1.11
CA ASN A 151 -6.17 7.73 -0.46
C ASN A 151 -6.64 7.76 0.98
N GLY A 152 -7.66 6.98 1.28
CA GLY A 152 -8.24 6.90 2.59
C GLY A 152 -7.91 5.59 3.29
N GLN A 153 -7.64 5.69 4.59
CA GLN A 153 -7.49 4.53 5.46
C GLN A 153 -8.22 4.76 6.77
N TYR A 154 -9.15 3.86 7.05
CA TYR A 154 -9.72 3.68 8.38
C TYR A 154 -9.09 2.47 9.05
N SER A 155 -8.76 2.58 10.33
CA SER A 155 -8.19 1.50 11.14
C SER A 155 -8.98 1.39 12.43
N ALA A 156 -9.53 0.20 12.69
CA ALA A 156 -10.17 -0.09 13.96
C ALA A 156 -9.15 -0.03 15.11
N LYS A 157 -9.64 0.02 16.35
CA LYS A 157 -8.77 -0.03 17.54
C LYS A 157 -8.14 -1.41 17.69
N THR A 158 -6.91 -1.43 18.19
CA THR A 158 -6.21 -2.66 18.57
C THR A 158 -6.80 -3.18 19.89
N THR A 159 -6.82 -4.50 20.06
CA THR A 159 -7.19 -5.14 21.32
C THR A 159 -6.00 -5.88 21.92
N LEU A 160 -5.86 -5.81 23.25
CA LEU A 160 -4.87 -6.52 24.05
C LEU A 160 -5.61 -7.29 25.15
N ALA A 161 -5.45 -8.61 25.18
CA ALA A 161 -6.16 -9.51 26.09
C ALA A 161 -7.68 -9.25 26.10
N SER A 162 -8.26 -9.05 24.91
CA SER A 162 -9.68 -8.72 24.69
C SER A 162 -10.11 -7.33 25.19
N ASN A 163 -9.20 -6.51 25.71
CA ASN A 163 -9.46 -5.12 26.08
C ASN A 163 -9.03 -4.19 24.95
N THR A 164 -9.83 -3.15 24.69
CA THR A 164 -9.50 -2.16 23.67
C THR A 164 -8.34 -1.29 24.15
N VAL A 165 -7.28 -1.17 23.33
CA VAL A 165 -6.13 -0.34 23.64
C VAL A 165 -6.46 1.13 23.31
N PRO A 166 -6.38 2.06 24.28
CA PRO A 166 -6.55 3.48 24.00
C PRO A 166 -5.45 3.97 23.06
N ASN A 167 -5.71 5.04 22.32
CA ASN A 167 -4.72 5.67 21.43
C ASN A 167 -4.23 4.77 20.27
N THR A 168 -5.11 3.93 19.71
CA THR A 168 -4.80 3.09 18.53
C THR A 168 -5.90 3.23 17.48
N GLY A 169 -5.53 3.11 16.21
CA GLY A 169 -6.47 3.24 15.09
C GLY A 169 -6.94 4.68 14.85
N GLY A 170 -7.91 4.84 13.96
CA GLY A 170 -8.42 6.13 13.53
C GLY A 170 -8.66 6.17 12.03
N ASN A 171 -8.67 7.37 11.46
CA ASN A 171 -8.90 7.60 10.05
C ASN A 171 -7.92 8.63 9.52
N ILE A 172 -7.42 8.40 8.31
CA ILE A 172 -6.60 9.37 7.60
C ILE A 172 -6.95 9.39 6.13
N ILE A 173 -6.99 10.59 5.55
CA ILE A 173 -7.21 10.82 4.12
C ILE A 173 -6.05 11.64 3.58
N TYR A 174 -5.42 11.14 2.53
CA TYR A 174 -4.37 11.82 1.80
C TYR A 174 -4.88 12.32 0.44
N VAL A 175 -4.38 13.49 0.04
CA VAL A 175 -4.33 13.90 -1.36
C VAL A 175 -2.92 13.66 -1.87
N THR A 176 -2.81 12.95 -3.00
CA THR A 176 -1.53 12.61 -3.62
C THR A 176 -1.49 13.12 -5.05
N PRO A 177 -0.94 14.31 -5.32
CA PRO A 177 -0.47 14.64 -6.65
C PRO A 177 0.73 13.77 -7.01
N SER A 178 0.73 13.22 -8.23
CA SER A 178 1.86 12.48 -8.77
C SER A 178 2.04 12.72 -10.27
N LEU A 179 3.26 12.51 -10.73
CA LEU A 179 3.61 12.47 -12.15
C LEU A 179 3.89 11.03 -12.53
N TRP A 180 3.36 10.64 -13.68
CA TRP A 180 3.53 9.32 -14.26
C TRP A 180 4.21 9.45 -15.61
N PHE A 181 5.29 8.70 -15.80
CA PHE A 181 5.99 8.59 -17.05
C PHE A 181 6.13 7.11 -17.40
N SER A 182 5.53 6.69 -18.51
CA SER A 182 5.67 5.32 -19.01
C SER A 182 6.22 5.30 -20.43
N THR A 183 6.97 4.24 -20.70
CA THR A 183 7.46 3.81 -22.00
C THR A 183 7.13 2.32 -22.13
N PRO A 184 7.30 1.69 -23.31
CA PRO A 184 7.08 0.25 -23.45
C PRO A 184 7.94 -0.63 -22.52
N LYS A 185 9.03 -0.09 -21.95
CA LYS A 185 9.96 -0.85 -21.09
C LYS A 185 9.97 -0.38 -19.64
N VAL A 186 9.80 0.92 -19.41
CA VAL A 186 9.99 1.55 -18.10
C VAL A 186 8.78 2.37 -17.74
N VAL A 187 8.32 2.21 -16.49
CA VAL A 187 7.31 3.04 -15.85
C VAL A 187 7.94 3.69 -14.62
N VAL A 188 7.75 5.00 -14.46
CA VAL A 188 8.19 5.78 -13.32
C VAL A 188 7.02 6.60 -12.83
N GLN A 189 6.73 6.52 -11.53
CA GLN A 189 5.75 7.38 -10.87
C GLN A 189 6.40 8.04 -9.66
N VAL A 190 6.23 9.35 -9.51
CA VAL A 190 6.72 10.12 -8.37
C VAL A 190 5.58 10.97 -7.82
N GLY A 191 5.34 10.90 -6.52
CA GLY A 191 4.26 11.63 -5.89
C GLY A 191 4.52 11.98 -4.43
N ILE A 192 3.76 12.97 -3.96
CA ILE A 192 3.78 13.44 -2.57
C ILE A 192 2.37 13.27 -2.01
N SER A 193 2.22 12.50 -0.95
CA SER A 193 0.96 12.28 -0.25
C SER A 193 0.87 13.23 0.95
N LEU A 194 -0.09 14.14 0.90
CA LEU A 194 -0.35 15.14 1.94
C LEU A 194 -1.64 14.77 2.69
N PRO A 195 -1.60 14.58 4.01
CA PRO A 195 -2.80 14.28 4.79
C PRO A 195 -3.68 15.52 4.88
N ILE A 196 -4.91 15.43 4.39
CA ILE A 196 -5.91 16.50 4.43
C ILE A 196 -6.90 16.35 5.58
N ASN A 197 -7.06 15.14 6.10
CA ASN A 197 -7.90 14.85 7.25
C ASN A 197 -7.26 13.73 8.07
N GLN A 198 -7.15 13.94 9.38
CA GLN A 198 -6.61 12.97 10.33
C GLN A 198 -7.49 12.96 11.57
N TYR A 199 -8.18 11.86 11.81
CA TYR A 199 -8.96 11.62 13.01
C TYR A 199 -8.40 10.41 13.73
N TRP A 200 -7.53 10.64 14.70
CA TRP A 200 -6.96 9.58 15.52
C TRP A 200 -7.81 9.34 16.76
N TYR A 201 -7.95 8.08 17.17
CA TYR A 201 -8.57 7.81 18.45
C TYR A 201 -7.62 8.23 19.57
N GLY A 202 -8.05 9.15 20.44
CA GLY A 202 -7.25 9.60 21.58
C GLY A 202 -6.01 10.41 21.18
N ASN A 203 -4.97 10.39 22.01
CA ASN A 203 -3.77 11.20 21.80
C ASN A 203 -2.73 10.42 20.99
N GLN A 204 -2.63 10.72 19.70
CA GLN A 204 -1.66 10.15 18.76
C GLN A 204 -0.98 11.26 17.96
N SER A 205 0.28 11.06 17.58
CA SER A 205 1.03 12.02 16.76
C SER A 205 0.43 12.15 15.37
N HIS A 206 0.29 13.39 14.89
CA HIS A 206 -0.10 13.63 13.51
C HIS A 206 1.02 13.29 12.53
N ILE A 207 0.61 12.80 11.36
CA ILE A 207 1.49 12.52 10.23
C ILE A 207 1.62 13.80 9.40
N SER A 208 2.83 14.17 8.99
CA SER A 208 3.05 15.41 8.20
C SER A 208 2.89 15.18 6.70
N TYR A 209 3.66 14.25 6.12
CA TYR A 209 3.61 13.92 4.70
C TYR A 209 4.31 12.59 4.40
N TYR A 210 4.03 12.01 3.25
CA TYR A 210 4.78 10.88 2.68
C TYR A 210 5.21 11.19 1.25
N THR A 211 6.42 10.79 0.88
CA THR A 211 6.92 10.82 -0.50
C THR A 211 7.11 9.39 -0.98
N ALA A 212 6.66 9.09 -2.19
CA ALA A 212 6.85 7.78 -2.78
C ALA A 212 7.34 7.90 -4.22
N SER A 213 8.17 6.95 -4.63
CA SER A 213 8.60 6.80 -6.01
C SER A 213 8.58 5.33 -6.38
N ILE A 214 7.97 5.02 -7.52
CA ILE A 214 7.84 3.66 -8.04
C ILE A 214 8.55 3.63 -9.39
N ILE A 215 9.42 2.65 -9.56
CA ILE A 215 10.09 2.37 -10.84
C ILE A 215 9.80 0.92 -11.18
N THR A 216 9.21 0.69 -12.34
CA THR A 216 8.92 -0.64 -12.89
C THR A 216 9.64 -0.78 -14.22
N TRP A 217 10.28 -1.93 -14.43
CA TRP A 217 11.00 -2.23 -15.66
C TRP A 217 10.65 -3.63 -16.15
N THR A 218 10.34 -3.75 -17.44
CA THR A 218 10.04 -5.02 -18.10
C THR A 218 11.28 -5.54 -18.82
N ILE A 219 11.70 -6.75 -18.46
CA ILE A 219 12.80 -7.48 -19.10
C ILE A 219 12.19 -8.45 -20.11
N HIS A 220 12.68 -8.43 -21.35
CA HIS A 220 12.34 -9.39 -22.41
C HIS A 220 13.54 -10.28 -22.69
#